data_AF-A0A6H1KJS0-F1
#
_entry.id   AF-A0A6H1KJS0-F1
#
_cell.length_a   1.000
_cell.length_b   1.000
_cell.length_c   1.000
_cell.angle_alpha   90.00
_cell.angle_beta   90.00
_cell.angle_gamma   90.00
#
_symmetry.space_group_name_H-M   'P 1'
#
loop_
_entity.id
_entity.type
_entity.pdbx_description
1 polymer ?
#
loop_
_entity_poly.entity_id
_entity_poly.type
_entity_poly.pdbx_seq_one_letter_code
_entity_poly.pdbx_strand_id
1 'polypeptide(L)'
;MSRTGIGVLTVRPLDPVQDAGLLHGWVTHPKSAFWMMQGAKLHDVEREYMAIAAAEHHHAYLGLRDGEPAFLMERYDPRHVELVGLYEPQPGDVGMHFLVAPTDTPVHGFTRAVITTVMRHLFADPATRRVVVEPDVNNTAVHALNEAVGFVAEREIQKPEKRALLSFCTRERFEAAVGAAA
;
A
#
# COMPACT_ATOMS: atom_id res chain seq x y z
N MET A 1 29.34 6.81 -2.93
CA MET A 1 27.98 6.46 -2.47
C MET A 1 27.35 5.57 -3.51
N SER A 2 27.17 4.28 -3.22
CA SER A 2 26.57 3.33 -4.16
C SER A 2 25.12 3.78 -4.41
N ARG A 3 24.82 4.29 -5.61
CA ARG A 3 23.44 4.41 -6.06
C ARG A 3 22.90 2.99 -6.10
N THR A 4 22.02 2.64 -5.17
CA THR A 4 21.19 1.46 -5.32
C THR A 4 20.50 1.56 -6.69
N GLY A 5 20.58 0.50 -7.50
CA GLY A 5 20.04 0.47 -8.88
C GLY A 5 18.52 0.65 -8.99
N ILE A 6 17.86 0.98 -7.88
CA ILE A 6 16.42 1.20 -7.73
C ILE A 6 16.00 2.60 -8.21
N GLY A 7 16.88 3.61 -8.17
CA GLY A 7 16.51 4.99 -8.50
C GLY A 7 15.83 5.72 -7.33
N VAL A 8 15.38 6.96 -7.58
CA VAL A 8 14.72 7.80 -6.58
C VAL A 8 13.22 7.52 -6.58
N LEU A 9 12.66 7.19 -5.41
CA LEU A 9 11.22 6.99 -5.23
C LEU A 9 10.59 8.22 -4.57
N THR A 10 9.50 8.72 -5.16
CA THR A 10 8.70 9.83 -4.63
C THR A 10 7.21 9.50 -4.71
N VAL A 11 6.38 10.24 -3.99
CA VAL A 11 4.92 10.09 -4.05
C VAL A 11 4.25 11.45 -4.26
N ARG A 12 3.16 11.46 -5.02
CA ARG A 12 2.27 12.62 -5.19
C ARG A 12 0.81 12.18 -5.00
N PRO A 13 -0.11 13.08 -4.62
CA PRO A 13 -1.53 12.79 -4.67
C PRO A 13 -1.92 12.23 -6.05
N LEU A 14 -2.81 11.24 -6.04
CA LEU A 14 -3.38 10.70 -7.26
C LEU A 14 -4.29 11.75 -7.90
N ASP A 15 -4.22 11.91 -9.22
CA ASP A 15 -5.21 12.64 -9.99
C ASP A 15 -6.13 11.60 -10.67
N PRO A 16 -7.37 11.41 -10.21
CA PRO A 16 -8.24 10.37 -10.76
C PRO A 16 -8.54 10.56 -12.25
N VAL A 17 -8.57 11.80 -12.75
CA VAL A 17 -8.88 12.08 -14.16
C VAL A 17 -7.68 11.73 -15.03
N GLN A 18 -6.47 12.10 -14.60
CA GLN A 18 -5.26 11.89 -15.40
C GLN A 18 -4.69 10.47 -15.25
N ASP A 19 -4.80 9.87 -14.06
CA ASP A 19 -4.12 8.63 -13.73
C ASP A 19 -4.99 7.38 -13.93
N ALA A 20 -6.33 7.48 -14.04
CA ALA A 20 -7.19 6.31 -14.12
C ALA A 20 -6.90 5.40 -15.31
N GLY A 21 -6.53 5.95 -16.47
CA GLY A 21 -6.14 5.16 -17.64
C GLY A 21 -4.91 4.28 -17.37
N LEU A 22 -3.92 4.83 -16.67
CA LEU A 22 -2.73 4.10 -16.24
C LEU A 22 -3.09 3.04 -15.20
N LEU A 23 -3.82 3.43 -14.16
CA LEU A 23 -4.19 2.55 -13.05
C LEU A 23 -5.07 1.40 -13.53
N HIS A 24 -5.95 1.62 -14.50
CA HIS A 24 -6.79 0.55 -15.07
C HIS A 24 -5.93 -0.61 -15.54
N GLY A 25 -4.83 -0.33 -16.26
CA GLY A 25 -3.87 -1.36 -16.67
C GLY A 25 -3.18 -2.06 -15.50
N TRP A 26 -2.95 -1.36 -14.39
CA TRP A 26 -2.29 -1.93 -13.20
C TRP A 26 -3.23 -2.81 -12.37
N VAL A 27 -4.42 -2.30 -12.03
CA VAL A 27 -5.35 -2.96 -11.11
C VAL A 27 -6.10 -4.13 -11.75
N THR A 28 -6.18 -4.16 -13.08
CA THR A 28 -6.78 -5.28 -13.82
C THR A 28 -5.79 -6.38 -14.20
N HIS A 29 -4.48 -6.13 -14.07
CA HIS A 29 -3.44 -7.06 -14.49
C HIS A 29 -3.49 -8.38 -13.69
N PRO A 30 -3.19 -9.56 -14.28
CA PRO A 30 -3.19 -10.83 -13.56
C PRO A 30 -2.28 -10.89 -12.32
N LYS A 31 -1.11 -10.22 -12.38
CA LYS A 31 -0.19 -10.08 -11.23
C LYS A 31 -0.77 -9.26 -10.06
N SER A 32 -1.90 -8.58 -10.28
CA SER A 32 -2.58 -7.72 -9.30
C SER A 32 -3.85 -8.38 -8.73
N ALA A 33 -3.99 -9.70 -8.83
CA ALA A 33 -5.21 -10.41 -8.40
C ALA A 33 -5.65 -10.08 -6.96
N PHE A 34 -4.71 -9.87 -6.05
CA PHE A 34 -5.00 -9.48 -4.65
C PHE A 34 -5.47 -8.03 -4.46
N TRP A 35 -5.48 -7.22 -5.53
CA TRP A 35 -6.13 -5.90 -5.55
C TRP A 35 -7.63 -5.99 -5.84
N MET A 36 -8.14 -7.18 -6.17
CA MET A 36 -9.58 -7.47 -6.33
C MET A 36 -10.32 -6.66 -7.41
N MET A 37 -9.58 -6.07 -8.37
CA MET A 37 -10.14 -5.25 -9.45
C MET A 37 -9.95 -5.85 -10.86
N GLN A 38 -9.63 -7.14 -10.99
CA GLN A 38 -9.33 -7.78 -12.29
C GLN A 38 -10.45 -7.61 -13.35
N GLY A 39 -11.71 -7.55 -12.91
CA GLY A 39 -12.86 -7.36 -13.80
C GLY A 39 -13.29 -5.90 -14.03
N ALA A 40 -12.59 -4.93 -13.43
CA ALA A 40 -12.96 -3.53 -13.50
C ALA A 40 -12.80 -2.97 -14.92
N LYS A 41 -13.78 -2.18 -15.36
CA LYS A 41 -13.66 -1.35 -16.55
C LYS A 41 -13.02 -0.01 -16.18
N LEU A 42 -12.54 0.73 -17.17
CA LEU A 42 -11.93 2.04 -16.94
C LEU A 42 -12.84 2.97 -16.11
N HIS A 43 -14.13 3.04 -16.43
CA HIS A 43 -15.08 3.88 -15.68
C HIS A 43 -15.33 3.40 -14.24
N ASP A 44 -15.05 2.13 -13.92
CA ASP A 44 -15.10 1.64 -12.54
C ASP A 44 -13.90 2.16 -11.75
N VAL A 45 -12.72 2.16 -12.37
CA VAL A 45 -11.47 2.70 -11.82
C VAL A 45 -11.58 4.21 -11.63
N GLU A 46 -12.06 4.95 -12.64
CA GLU A 46 -12.32 6.39 -12.53
C GLU A 46 -13.26 6.70 -11.36
N ARG A 47 -14.39 5.99 -11.27
CA ARG A 47 -15.39 6.19 -10.21
C ARG A 47 -14.80 5.92 -8.83
N GLU A 48 -14.05 4.83 -8.67
CA GLU A 48 -13.42 4.46 -7.41
C GLU A 48 -12.45 5.54 -6.93
N TYR A 49 -11.48 5.92 -7.77
CA TYR A 49 -10.49 6.91 -7.37
C TYR A 49 -11.05 8.33 -7.26
N MET A 50 -12.12 8.67 -7.98
CA MET A 50 -12.88 9.89 -7.74
C MET A 50 -13.58 9.88 -6.38
N ALA A 51 -14.13 8.74 -5.95
CA ALA A 51 -14.72 8.60 -4.63
C ALA A 51 -13.66 8.73 -3.52
N ILE A 52 -12.50 8.09 -3.69
CA ILE A 52 -11.37 8.24 -2.77
C ILE A 52 -10.89 9.70 -2.73
N ALA A 53 -10.76 10.37 -3.87
CA ALA A 53 -10.34 11.78 -3.90
C ALA A 53 -11.33 12.73 -3.21
N ALA A 54 -12.60 12.35 -3.09
CA ALA A 54 -13.64 13.09 -2.38
C ALA A 54 -13.82 12.64 -0.91
N ALA A 55 -13.14 11.58 -0.47
CA ALA A 55 -13.29 11.03 0.87
C ALA A 55 -12.47 11.81 1.91
N GLU A 56 -13.00 11.92 3.13
CA GLU A 56 -12.30 12.55 4.25
C GLU A 56 -11.22 11.62 4.85
N HIS A 57 -11.49 10.31 4.80
CA HIS A 57 -10.75 9.30 5.56
C HIS A 57 -9.98 8.32 4.67
N HIS A 58 -9.88 8.57 3.37
CA HIS A 58 -9.21 7.70 2.40
C HIS A 58 -8.53 8.56 1.35
N HIS A 59 -7.25 8.30 1.09
CA HIS A 59 -6.44 9.06 0.15
C HIS A 59 -5.60 8.11 -0.69
N ALA A 60 -5.57 8.34 -2.00
CA ALA A 60 -4.72 7.61 -2.94
C ALA A 60 -3.56 8.49 -3.42
N TYR A 61 -2.41 7.86 -3.67
CA TYR A 61 -1.20 8.52 -4.14
C TYR A 61 -0.55 7.70 -5.25
N LEU A 62 -0.02 8.41 -6.26
CA LEU A 62 0.83 7.82 -7.28
C LEU A 62 2.30 7.92 -6.85
N GLY A 63 2.95 6.77 -6.79
CA GLY A 63 4.37 6.61 -6.59
C GLY A 63 5.15 6.65 -7.90
N LEU A 64 6.25 7.39 -7.91
CA LEU A 64 7.12 7.58 -9.06
C LEU A 64 8.51 7.00 -8.79
N ARG A 65 9.16 6.47 -9.82
CA ARG A 65 10.58 6.11 -9.87
C ARG A 65 11.27 6.99 -10.90
N ASP A 66 12.21 7.82 -10.45
CA ASP A 66 12.94 8.76 -11.30
C ASP A 66 12.00 9.66 -12.15
N GLY A 67 10.83 9.99 -11.60
CA GLY A 67 9.79 10.79 -12.26
C GLY A 67 8.70 9.99 -12.98
N GLU A 68 8.91 8.69 -13.22
CA GLU A 68 7.97 7.84 -13.96
C GLU A 68 7.04 7.06 -13.02
N PRO A 69 5.73 6.93 -13.30
CA PRO A 69 4.81 6.14 -12.49
C PRO A 69 5.26 4.68 -12.28
N ALA A 70 5.25 4.23 -11.03
CA ALA A 70 5.79 2.92 -10.67
C ALA A 70 5.00 2.16 -9.59
N PHE A 71 4.21 2.84 -8.77
CA PHE A 71 3.37 2.18 -7.78
C PHE A 71 2.18 3.05 -7.39
N LEU A 72 1.16 2.42 -6.84
CA LEU A 72 0.01 3.02 -6.20
C LEU A 72 0.12 2.79 -4.69
N MET A 73 -0.27 3.77 -3.89
CA MET A 73 -0.50 3.56 -2.46
C MET A 73 -1.80 4.22 -2.04
N GLU A 74 -2.44 3.62 -1.04
CA GLU A 74 -3.62 4.16 -0.37
C GLU A 74 -3.32 4.31 1.12
N ARG A 75 -3.79 5.41 1.69
CA ARG A 75 -3.79 5.69 3.12
C ARG A 75 -5.23 5.87 3.57
N TYR A 76 -5.64 5.20 4.63
CA TYR A 76 -6.98 5.40 5.16
C TYR A 76 -7.02 5.38 6.70
N ASP A 77 -8.09 5.93 7.26
CA ASP A 77 -8.40 5.79 8.67
C ASP A 77 -9.17 4.49 8.90
N PRO A 78 -8.57 3.51 9.58
CA PRO A 78 -9.16 2.19 9.73
C PRO A 78 -10.41 2.17 10.63
N ARG A 79 -10.72 3.28 11.33
CA ARG A 79 -11.99 3.49 12.03
C ARG A 79 -13.17 3.67 11.09
N HIS A 80 -12.92 4.11 9.86
CA HIS A 80 -13.94 4.52 8.90
C HIS A 80 -13.91 3.70 7.60
N VAL A 81 -12.76 3.11 7.27
CA VAL A 81 -12.50 2.50 5.97
C VAL A 81 -11.82 1.13 6.16
N GLU A 82 -12.19 0.16 5.35
CA GLU A 82 -11.71 -1.25 5.30
C GLU A 82 -11.90 -2.14 6.54
N LEU A 83 -11.72 -1.61 7.75
CA LEU A 83 -11.57 -2.38 8.99
C LEU A 83 -12.63 -2.11 10.06
N VAL A 84 -13.70 -1.40 9.69
CA VAL A 84 -14.79 -1.01 10.60
C VAL A 84 -15.43 -2.25 11.23
N GLY A 85 -15.33 -2.35 12.56
CA GLY A 85 -15.88 -3.48 13.33
C GLY A 85 -15.09 -4.80 13.20
N LEU A 86 -13.94 -4.81 12.53
CA LEU A 86 -13.10 -6.01 12.37
C LEU A 86 -11.93 -6.07 13.36
N TYR A 87 -11.59 -4.93 13.98
CA TYR A 87 -10.63 -4.82 15.07
C TYR A 87 -10.88 -3.56 15.89
N GLU A 88 -10.16 -3.40 17.00
CA GLU A 88 -10.23 -2.22 17.87
C GLU A 88 -9.16 -1.18 17.47
N PRO A 89 -9.55 -0.07 16.82
CA PRO A 89 -8.60 0.93 16.36
C PRO A 89 -8.02 1.73 17.53
N GLN A 90 -6.74 2.10 17.41
CA GLN A 90 -6.06 2.96 18.38
C GLN A 90 -5.80 4.37 17.80
N PRO A 91 -5.74 5.42 18.64
CA PRO A 91 -5.32 6.73 18.18
C PRO A 91 -3.95 6.70 17.50
N GLY A 92 -3.89 7.23 16.27
CA GLY A 92 -2.67 7.21 15.45
C GLY A 92 -2.51 5.95 14.60
N ASP A 93 -3.53 5.07 14.54
CA ASP A 93 -3.61 4.02 13.53
C ASP A 93 -3.82 4.61 12.14
N VAL A 94 -3.10 4.07 11.16
CA VAL A 94 -3.27 4.37 9.74
C VAL A 94 -3.27 3.07 8.97
N GLY A 95 -4.31 2.82 8.18
CA GLY A 95 -4.36 1.70 7.27
C GLY A 95 -3.65 2.03 5.96
N MET A 96 -3.10 1.01 5.30
CA MET A 96 -2.50 1.20 3.98
C MET A 96 -2.68 0.00 3.05
N HIS A 97 -2.83 0.31 1.76
CA HIS A 97 -2.63 -0.65 0.67
C HIS A 97 -1.56 -0.11 -0.28
N PHE A 98 -0.87 -1.00 -1.00
CA PHE A 98 0.02 -0.59 -2.08
C PHE A 98 0.08 -1.63 -3.19
N LEU A 99 0.32 -1.16 -4.41
CA LEU A 99 0.46 -1.99 -5.60
C LEU A 99 1.65 -1.49 -6.42
N VAL A 100 2.56 -2.39 -6.79
CA VAL A 100 3.64 -2.06 -7.72
C VAL A 100 3.16 -2.28 -9.15
N ALA A 101 3.47 -1.34 -10.04
CA ALA A 101 3.14 -1.44 -11.45
C ALA A 101 3.61 -2.80 -12.02
N PRO A 102 2.72 -3.55 -12.71
CA PRO A 102 3.11 -4.80 -13.33
C PRO A 102 4.26 -4.60 -14.33
N THR A 103 5.27 -5.48 -14.28
CA THR A 103 6.42 -5.45 -15.19
C THR A 103 6.88 -6.85 -15.56
N ASP A 104 7.44 -6.98 -16.76
CA ASP A 104 8.14 -8.19 -17.23
C ASP A 104 9.66 -8.11 -17.06
N THR A 105 10.16 -6.98 -16.56
CA THR A 105 11.57 -6.73 -16.27
C THR A 105 11.75 -6.38 -14.78
N PRO A 106 11.53 -7.35 -13.87
CA PRO A 106 11.58 -7.07 -12.43
C PRO A 106 12.98 -6.65 -11.99
N VAL A 107 13.05 -5.62 -11.16
CA VAL A 107 14.28 -5.17 -10.51
C VAL A 107 14.34 -5.75 -9.11
N HIS A 108 15.43 -6.48 -8.79
CA HIS A 108 15.61 -7.06 -7.47
C HIS A 108 15.55 -5.98 -6.37
N GLY A 109 14.79 -6.24 -5.31
CA GLY A 109 14.61 -5.32 -4.19
C GLY A 109 13.63 -4.15 -4.45
N PHE A 110 13.10 -3.99 -5.66
CA PHE A 110 12.24 -2.85 -6.00
C PHE A 110 10.98 -2.76 -5.13
N THR A 111 10.21 -3.84 -5.02
CA THR A 111 9.00 -3.86 -4.18
C THR A 111 9.30 -3.59 -2.70
N ARG A 112 10.45 -4.07 -2.20
CA ARG A 112 10.90 -3.75 -0.82
C ARG A 112 11.19 -2.26 -0.65
N ALA A 113 11.82 -1.63 -1.64
CA ALA A 113 12.05 -0.19 -1.61
C ALA A 113 10.74 0.61 -1.72
N VAL A 114 9.76 0.12 -2.50
CA VAL A 114 8.42 0.72 -2.58
C VAL A 114 7.73 0.69 -1.22
N ILE A 115 7.55 -0.48 -0.59
CA ILE A 115 6.89 -0.55 0.73
C ILE A 115 7.67 0.24 1.79
N THR A 116 8.99 0.26 1.73
CA THR A 116 9.81 1.12 2.61
C THR A 116 9.50 2.61 2.40
N THR A 117 9.31 3.04 1.15
CA THR A 117 8.96 4.42 0.80
C THR A 117 7.55 4.78 1.28
N VAL A 118 6.58 3.88 1.08
CA VAL A 118 5.21 4.02 1.59
C VAL A 118 5.22 4.19 3.11
N MET A 119 5.91 3.30 3.82
CA MET A 119 6.01 3.35 5.28
C MET A 119 6.69 4.65 5.77
N ARG A 120 7.79 5.09 5.11
CA ARG A 120 8.41 6.40 5.41
C ARG A 120 7.45 7.55 5.20
N HIS A 121 6.65 7.53 4.14
CA HIS A 121 5.65 8.56 3.88
C HIS A 121 4.59 8.60 4.98
N LEU A 122 4.03 7.46 5.37
CA LEU A 122 3.01 7.38 6.43
C LEU A 122 3.54 7.84 7.78
N PHE A 123 4.76 7.44 8.14
CA PHE A 123 5.41 7.85 9.38
C PHE A 123 6.02 9.25 9.34
N ALA A 124 6.06 9.94 8.20
CA ALA A 124 6.48 11.35 8.15
C ALA A 124 5.52 12.25 8.97
N ASP A 125 4.26 11.84 9.09
CA ASP A 125 3.32 12.40 10.06
C ASP A 125 3.64 11.87 11.47
N PRO A 126 4.02 12.73 12.44
CA PRO A 126 4.31 12.31 13.81
C PRO A 126 3.07 11.78 14.56
N ALA A 127 1.86 12.08 14.08
CA ALA A 127 0.64 11.52 14.65
C ALA A 127 0.43 10.04 14.29
N THR A 128 1.05 9.55 13.20
CA THR A 128 1.05 8.13 12.85
C THR A 128 1.92 7.36 13.84
N ARG A 129 1.27 6.51 14.65
CA ARG A 129 1.92 5.66 15.66
C ARG A 129 2.06 4.22 15.21
N ARG A 130 1.06 3.74 14.45
CA ARG A 130 0.98 2.34 14.02
C ARG A 130 0.32 2.27 12.64
N VAL A 131 0.93 1.50 11.75
CA VAL A 131 0.36 1.17 10.44
C VAL A 131 -0.31 -0.20 10.53
N VAL A 132 -1.50 -0.31 9.94
CA VAL A 132 -2.33 -1.51 9.93
C VAL A 132 -2.47 -2.02 8.49
N VAL A 133 -2.39 -3.34 8.31
CA VAL A 133 -2.64 -4.00 7.02
C VAL A 133 -3.41 -5.30 7.18
N GLU A 134 -4.13 -5.66 6.13
CA GLU A 134 -5.00 -6.84 6.05
C GLU A 134 -4.89 -7.52 4.68
N PRO A 135 -3.69 -7.97 4.25
CA PRO A 135 -3.53 -8.74 3.03
C PRO A 135 -4.32 -10.06 3.09
N ASP A 136 -4.69 -10.59 1.92
CA ASP A 136 -5.27 -11.95 1.83
C ASP A 136 -4.31 -12.98 2.44
N VAL A 137 -4.83 -13.94 3.21
CA VAL A 137 -4.01 -14.98 3.88
C VAL A 137 -3.16 -15.80 2.91
N ASN A 138 -3.54 -15.89 1.64
CA ASN A 138 -2.81 -16.61 0.61
C ASN A 138 -1.74 -15.74 -0.08
N ASN A 139 -1.68 -14.43 0.18
CA ASN A 139 -0.66 -13.54 -0.37
C ASN A 139 0.64 -13.61 0.47
N THR A 140 1.26 -14.79 0.52
CA THR A 140 2.46 -15.04 1.33
C THR A 140 3.65 -14.15 0.92
N ALA A 141 3.71 -13.70 -0.33
CA ALA A 141 4.72 -12.77 -0.81
C ALA A 141 4.60 -11.39 -0.13
N VAL A 142 3.39 -10.84 0.02
CA VAL A 142 3.22 -9.57 0.73
C VAL A 142 3.40 -9.74 2.23
N HIS A 143 3.10 -10.91 2.81
CA HIS A 143 3.40 -11.18 4.22
C HIS A 143 4.91 -11.10 4.49
N ALA A 144 5.73 -11.75 3.67
CA ALA A 144 7.19 -11.67 3.79
C ALA A 144 7.72 -10.23 3.60
N LEU A 145 7.12 -9.46 2.69
CA LEU A 145 7.47 -8.04 2.51
C LEU A 145 7.10 -7.19 3.72
N ASN A 146 5.91 -7.39 4.28
CA ASN A 146 5.45 -6.71 5.49
C ASN A 146 6.36 -7.03 6.68
N GLU A 147 6.67 -8.31 6.91
CA GLU A 147 7.60 -8.73 7.96
C GLU A 147 8.98 -8.08 7.79
N ALA A 148 9.51 -8.03 6.56
CA ALA A 148 10.80 -7.42 6.25
C ALA A 148 10.89 -5.91 6.50
N VAL A 149 9.76 -5.23 6.74
CA VAL A 149 9.69 -3.82 7.16
C VAL A 149 9.05 -3.64 8.55
N GLY A 150 9.00 -4.70 9.35
CA GLY A 150 8.67 -4.63 10.78
C GLY A 150 7.20 -4.86 11.13
N PHE A 151 6.35 -5.28 10.19
CA PHE A 151 5.01 -5.73 10.54
C PHE A 151 5.07 -7.04 11.33
N VAL A 152 4.18 -7.15 12.30
CA VAL A 152 3.92 -8.38 13.06
C VAL A 152 2.48 -8.78 12.82
N ALA A 153 2.28 -10.02 12.35
CA ALA A 153 0.96 -10.61 12.21
C ALA A 153 0.31 -10.81 13.58
N GLU A 154 -0.97 -10.47 13.69
CA GLU A 154 -1.74 -10.66 14.93
C GLU A 154 -2.70 -11.83 14.80
N ARG A 155 -3.67 -11.75 13.87
CA ARG A 155 -4.70 -12.77 13.67
C ARG A 155 -5.33 -12.69 12.29
N GLU A 156 -6.03 -13.74 11.89
CA GLU A 156 -6.90 -13.69 10.72
C GLU A 156 -8.23 -12.99 11.04
N ILE A 157 -8.78 -12.26 10.06
CA ILE A 157 -10.10 -11.64 10.10
C ILE A 157 -10.88 -12.02 8.83
N GLN A 158 -12.20 -12.10 8.95
CA GLN A 158 -13.08 -12.39 7.82
C GLN A 158 -13.63 -11.09 7.23
N LYS A 159 -13.32 -10.83 5.96
CA LYS A 159 -13.96 -9.78 5.15
C LYS A 159 -14.91 -10.41 4.13
N PRO A 160 -15.89 -9.68 3.58
CA PRO A 160 -16.80 -10.23 2.55
C PRO A 160 -16.06 -10.80 1.33
N GLU A 161 -14.96 -10.17 0.94
CA GLU A 161 -14.21 -10.49 -0.27
C GLU A 161 -13.01 -11.42 -0.06
N LYS A 162 -12.54 -11.57 1.19
CA LYS A 162 -11.36 -12.41 1.52
C LYS A 162 -11.26 -12.79 3.00
N ARG A 163 -10.45 -13.81 3.28
CA ARG A 163 -9.88 -14.03 4.61
C ARG A 163 -8.54 -13.30 4.68
N ALA A 164 -8.41 -12.37 5.61
CA ALA A 164 -7.27 -11.46 5.67
C ALA A 164 -6.41 -11.67 6.91
N LEU A 165 -5.11 -11.40 6.82
CA LEU A 165 -4.17 -11.47 7.94
C LEU A 165 -3.93 -10.07 8.51
N LEU A 166 -4.60 -9.75 9.61
CA LEU A 166 -4.43 -8.47 10.30
C LEU A 166 -3.02 -8.39 10.90
N SER A 167 -2.27 -7.36 10.51
CA SER A 167 -0.88 -7.15 10.92
C SER A 167 -0.62 -5.70 11.26
N PHE A 168 0.34 -5.46 12.15
CA PHE A 168 0.67 -4.12 12.66
C PHE A 168 2.16 -3.83 12.62
N CYS A 169 2.51 -2.61 12.23
CA CYS A 169 3.88 -2.09 12.35
C CYS A 169 3.87 -0.78 13.13
N THR A 170 4.63 -0.71 14.23
CA THR A 170 4.86 0.56 14.93
C THR A 170 6.05 1.28 14.32
N ARG A 171 6.17 2.59 14.59
CA ARG A 171 7.31 3.39 14.15
C ARG A 171 8.64 2.77 14.57
N GLU A 172 8.76 2.35 15.82
CA GLU A 172 9.99 1.79 16.38
C GLU A 172 10.37 0.48 15.67
N ARG A 173 9.38 -0.37 15.37
CA ARG A 173 9.62 -1.62 14.62
C ARG A 173 10.06 -1.35 13.19
N PHE A 174 9.41 -0.39 12.53
CA PHE A 174 9.81 0.02 11.18
C PHE A 174 11.25 0.54 11.18
N GLU A 175 11.58 1.48 12.07
CA GLU A 175 12.92 2.07 12.20
C GLU A 175 13.98 1.01 12.52
N ALA A 176 13.69 0.07 13.42
CA ALA A 176 14.59 -1.05 13.71
C ALA A 176 14.81 -1.95 12.48
N ALA A 177 13.74 -2.30 11.75
CA ALA A 177 13.82 -3.18 10.58
C ALA A 177 14.59 -2.54 9.41
N VAL A 178 14.39 -1.25 9.15
CA VAL A 178 15.06 -0.56 8.04
C VAL A 178 16.45 -0.03 8.42
N GLY A 179 16.68 0.27 9.70
CA GLY A 179 17.99 0.66 10.23
C GLY A 179 18.97 -0.50 10.30
N ALA A 180 18.49 -1.72 10.60
CA ALA A 180 19.30 -2.94 10.54
C ALA A 180 19.64 -3.38 9.10
N ALA A 181 18.93 -2.86 8.10
CA ALA A 181 19.12 -3.17 6.68
C ALA A 181 19.94 -2.11 5.92
N ALA A 182 20.41 -1.06 6.60
CA ALA A 182 21.15 0.07 6.04
C ALA A 182 22.67 -0.07 6.20
#